data_AF-A0A832ATB0-F1
#
_entry.id   AF-A0A832ATB0-F1
#
_cell.length_a   1.000
_cell.length_b   1.000
_cell.length_c   1.000
_cell.angle_alpha   90.00
_cell.angle_beta   90.00
_cell.angle_gamma   90.00
#
_symmetry.space_group_name_H-M   'P 1'
#
loop_
_entity.id
_entity.type
_entity.pdbx_description
1 polymer ?
#
loop_
_entity_poly.entity_id
_entity_poly.type
_entity_poly.pdbx_seq_one_letter_code
_entity_poly.pdbx_strand_id
1 'polypeptide(L)'
;MSKKFQDTRQALAEIGELIHAARLAYFRASAALERALQQDAKAAMKPPSTALERPLERPCEHRRQHRFGPTPKIDRDPALQAFIRARANHMTFAAIAEEIVKHFPKDRHVSRSTLQRWWKNNRSKP
;
A
#
# COMPACT_ATOMS: atom_id res chain seq x y z
N MET A 1 14.39 -65.51 -27.37
CA MET A 1 14.55 -64.08 -27.02
C MET A 1 15.68 -63.95 -25.99
N SER A 2 16.66 -63.09 -26.25
CA SER A 2 17.96 -63.09 -25.56
C SER A 2 17.91 -62.36 -24.21
N LYS A 3 18.57 -62.90 -23.18
CA LYS A 3 18.62 -62.41 -21.78
C LYS A 3 18.89 -60.90 -21.67
N LYS A 4 19.74 -60.36 -22.54
CA LYS A 4 20.04 -58.92 -22.65
C LYS A 4 18.82 -58.02 -22.88
N PHE A 5 17.78 -58.50 -23.57
CA PHE A 5 16.55 -57.72 -23.80
C PHE A 5 15.62 -57.69 -22.60
N GLN A 6 15.70 -58.70 -21.72
CA GLN A 6 14.96 -58.69 -20.45
C GLN A 6 15.65 -57.77 -19.45
N ASP A 7 16.99 -57.81 -19.37
CA ASP A 7 17.78 -56.94 -18.50
C ASP A 7 17.58 -55.45 -18.81
N THR A 8 17.52 -55.06 -20.11
CA THR A 8 17.29 -53.66 -20.49
C THR A 8 15.89 -53.16 -20.19
N ARG A 9 14.86 -54.01 -20.34
CA ARG A 9 13.48 -53.67 -19.96
C ARG A 9 13.33 -53.51 -18.46
N GLN A 10 14.00 -54.36 -17.69
CA GLN A 10 14.01 -54.28 -16.24
C GLN A 10 14.70 -53.00 -15.74
N ALA A 11 15.86 -52.66 -16.32
CA ALA A 11 16.54 -51.40 -16.02
C ALA A 11 15.70 -50.16 -16.35
N LEU A 12 14.94 -50.16 -17.46
CA LEU A 12 14.05 -49.05 -17.81
C LEU A 12 12.87 -48.91 -16.83
N ALA A 13 12.32 -50.03 -16.35
CA ALA A 13 11.27 -50.02 -15.33
C ALA A 13 11.79 -49.45 -14.00
N GLU A 14 12.98 -49.87 -13.57
CA GLU A 14 13.63 -49.36 -12.35
C GLU A 14 13.91 -47.85 -12.44
N ILE A 15 14.37 -47.37 -13.60
CA ILE A 15 14.56 -45.93 -13.83
C ILE A 15 13.22 -45.18 -13.76
N GLY A 16 12.15 -45.73 -14.32
CA GLY A 16 10.81 -45.15 -14.26
C GLY A 16 10.31 -45.01 -12.83
N GLU A 17 10.48 -46.05 -12.01
CA GLU A 17 10.12 -46.04 -10.59
C GLU A 17 10.95 -45.02 -9.80
N LEU A 18 12.26 -44.96 -10.05
CA LEU A 18 13.14 -43.97 -9.41
C LEU A 18 12.75 -42.54 -9.75
N ILE A 19 12.42 -42.25 -11.02
CA ILE A 19 11.96 -40.93 -11.45
C ILE A 19 10.63 -40.57 -10.78
N HIS A 20 9.70 -41.52 -10.70
CA HIS A 20 8.42 -41.31 -10.06
C HIS A 20 8.58 -41.04 -8.56
N ALA A 21 9.38 -41.84 -7.86
CA ALA A 21 9.69 -41.67 -6.45
C ALA A 21 10.38 -40.32 -6.18
N ALA A 22 11.36 -39.93 -7.00
CA ALA A 22 12.05 -38.66 -6.88
C ALA A 22 11.09 -37.48 -7.07
N ARG A 23 10.19 -37.57 -8.06
CA ARG A 23 9.19 -36.53 -8.33
C ARG A 23 8.18 -36.40 -7.19
N LEU A 24 7.72 -37.51 -6.61
CA LEU A 24 6.86 -37.49 -5.43
C LEU A 24 7.57 -36.90 -4.21
N ALA A 25 8.83 -37.25 -3.98
CA ALA A 25 9.63 -36.68 -2.89
C ALA A 25 9.79 -35.17 -3.06
N TYR A 26 10.06 -34.70 -4.28
CA TYR A 26 10.14 -33.28 -4.60
C TYR A 26 8.83 -32.55 -4.31
N PHE A 27 7.69 -33.07 -4.79
CA PHE A 27 6.38 -32.45 -4.54
C PHE A 27 6.03 -32.40 -3.05
N ARG A 28 6.41 -33.40 -2.26
CA ARG A 28 6.22 -33.39 -0.81
C ARG A 28 7.07 -32.32 -0.15
N ALA A 29 8.35 -32.21 -0.53
CA ALA A 29 9.25 -31.21 0.01
C ALA A 29 8.80 -29.78 -0.33
N SER A 30 8.37 -29.53 -1.58
CA SER A 30 7.86 -28.22 -1.99
C SER A 30 6.58 -27.84 -1.24
N ALA A 31 5.63 -28.77 -1.10
CA ALA A 31 4.40 -28.52 -0.35
C ALA A 31 4.65 -28.29 1.14
N ALA A 32 5.64 -28.96 1.74
CA ALA A 32 6.03 -28.73 3.13
C ALA A 32 6.64 -27.33 3.31
N LEU A 33 7.51 -26.90 2.40
CA LEU A 33 8.10 -25.56 2.42
C LEU A 33 7.05 -24.46 2.27
N GLU A 34 6.13 -24.59 1.32
CA GLU A 34 5.03 -23.64 1.13
C GLU A 34 4.16 -23.51 2.38
N ARG A 35 3.86 -24.63 3.05
CA ARG A 35 3.10 -24.62 4.30
C ARG A 35 3.85 -23.91 5.42
N ALA A 36 5.16 -24.15 5.55
CA ALA A 36 5.98 -23.47 6.56
C ALA A 36 5.99 -21.95 6.33
N LEU A 37 6.20 -21.50 5.09
CA LEU A 37 6.16 -20.07 4.73
C LEU A 37 4.79 -19.44 5.01
N GLN A 38 3.69 -20.14 4.69
CA GLN A 38 2.35 -19.66 5.01
C GLN A 38 2.08 -19.58 6.51
N GLN A 39 2.63 -20.51 7.29
CA GLN A 39 2.53 -20.50 8.76
C GLN A 39 3.30 -19.32 9.36
N ASP A 40 4.53 -19.08 8.89
CA ASP A 40 5.34 -17.94 9.33
C ASP A 40 4.71 -16.60 8.94
N ALA A 41 4.17 -16.49 7.72
CA ALA A 41 3.43 -15.31 7.29
C ALA A 41 2.18 -15.07 8.16
N LYS A 42 1.42 -16.12 8.49
CA LYS A 42 0.26 -16.02 9.40
C LYS A 42 0.68 -15.67 10.83
N ALA A 43 1.81 -16.18 11.31
CA ALA A 43 2.35 -15.85 12.62
C ALA A 43 2.82 -14.40 12.68
N ALA A 44 3.47 -13.91 11.61
CA ALA A 44 3.89 -12.51 11.48
C ALA A 44 2.69 -11.55 11.32
N MET A 45 1.59 -12.00 10.70
CA MET A 45 0.36 -11.22 10.58
C MET A 45 -0.52 -11.24 11.84
N LYS A 46 -0.23 -12.10 12.83
CA LYS A 46 -0.85 -11.93 14.15
C LYS A 46 -0.28 -10.64 14.75
N PRO A 47 -1.10 -9.60 14.98
CA PRO A 47 -0.61 -8.45 15.73
C PRO A 47 -0.16 -8.94 17.11
N PRO A 48 0.82 -8.27 17.76
CA PRO A 48 1.18 -8.57 19.14
C PRO A 48 -0.07 -8.41 20.01
N SER A 49 -0.73 -9.53 20.28
CA SER A 49 -1.89 -9.64 21.13
C SER A 49 -1.39 -9.75 22.56
N THR A 50 -1.01 -8.62 23.15
CA THR A 50 -1.04 -8.33 24.61
C THR A 50 -0.30 -7.02 24.86
N ALA A 51 -1.01 -5.89 24.87
CA ALA A 51 -0.67 -4.67 25.64
C ALA A 51 -1.55 -3.45 25.31
N LEU A 52 -2.42 -3.48 24.30
CA LEU A 52 -3.15 -2.27 23.87
C LEU A 52 -4.66 -2.45 23.71
N GLU A 53 -5.28 -3.43 24.38
CA GLU A 53 -6.74 -3.50 24.48
C GLU A 53 -7.25 -2.62 25.64
N ARG A 54 -6.83 -1.35 25.67
CA ARG A 54 -7.73 -0.35 26.25
C ARG A 54 -8.75 -0.06 25.16
N PRO A 55 -10.06 -0.19 25.40
CA PRO A 55 -11.05 0.33 24.48
C PRO A 55 -10.69 1.79 24.22
N LEU A 56 -10.23 2.12 23.01
CA LEU A 56 -10.05 3.51 22.62
C LEU A 56 -11.46 4.10 22.69
N GLU A 57 -11.71 4.90 23.73
CA GLU A 57 -12.90 5.74 23.80
C GLU A 57 -13.13 6.35 22.42
N ARG A 58 -14.37 6.24 21.93
CA ARG A 58 -14.74 6.66 20.58
C ARG A 58 -14.00 7.96 20.25
N PRO A 59 -13.22 8.06 19.15
CA PRO A 59 -12.35 9.21 18.83
C PRO A 59 -13.05 10.56 18.64
N CYS A 60 -14.29 10.71 19.10
CA CYS A 60 -15.17 11.81 18.83
C CYS A 60 -14.98 12.96 19.84
N GLU A 61 -14.82 12.70 21.14
CA GLU A 61 -14.79 13.80 22.13
C GLU A 61 -13.43 14.49 22.24
N HIS A 62 -12.34 13.75 22.44
CA HIS A 62 -10.98 14.31 22.48
C HIS A 62 -10.65 15.07 21.19
N ARG A 63 -10.99 14.51 20.02
CA ARG A 63 -10.77 15.17 18.71
C ARG A 63 -11.68 16.40 18.51
N ARG A 64 -12.89 16.43 19.09
CA ARG A 64 -13.78 17.61 19.06
C ARG A 64 -13.27 18.74 19.96
N GLN A 65 -12.66 18.40 21.09
CA GLN A 65 -12.02 19.36 22.02
C GLN A 65 -10.74 19.95 21.41
N HIS A 66 -9.95 19.13 20.70
CA HIS A 66 -8.84 19.58 19.84
C HIS A 66 -9.35 20.14 18.50
N ARG A 67 -10.35 21.03 18.56
CA ARG A 67 -10.92 21.71 17.39
C ARG A 67 -9.77 22.25 16.55
N PHE A 68 -9.47 21.56 15.45
CA PHE A 68 -8.56 22.08 14.43
C PHE A 68 -9.09 23.47 14.10
N GLY A 69 -8.20 24.46 14.15
CA GLY A 69 -8.55 25.88 14.06
C GLY A 69 -9.41 26.24 12.83
N PRO A 70 -9.71 27.53 12.62
CA PRO A 70 -10.59 27.96 11.53
C PRO A 70 -10.22 27.26 10.20
N THR A 71 -11.25 26.71 9.54
CA THR A 71 -11.16 26.04 8.24
C THR A 71 -10.18 26.78 7.34
N PRO A 72 -9.15 26.10 6.79
CA PRO A 72 -8.11 26.74 6.00
C PRO A 72 -8.71 27.68 4.97
N LYS A 73 -8.06 28.83 4.78
CA LYS A 73 -8.52 29.90 3.88
C LYS A 73 -8.90 29.40 2.48
N ILE A 74 -8.16 28.44 1.96
CA ILE A 74 -8.42 27.81 0.65
C ILE A 74 -9.71 26.99 0.67
N ASP A 75 -10.00 26.26 1.75
CA ASP A 75 -11.21 25.43 1.88
C ASP A 75 -12.50 26.27 1.91
N ARG A 76 -12.40 27.56 2.28
CA ARG A 76 -13.53 28.51 2.31
C ARG A 76 -13.80 29.22 0.98
N ASP A 77 -12.89 29.13 0.01
CA ASP A 77 -12.99 29.85 -1.27
C ASP A 77 -13.01 28.86 -2.45
N PRO A 78 -14.20 28.51 -2.98
CA PRO A 78 -14.32 27.60 -4.11
C PRO A 78 -13.63 28.09 -5.38
N ALA A 79 -13.61 29.41 -5.62
CA ALA A 79 -12.94 30.00 -6.77
C ALA A 79 -11.43 29.83 -6.68
N LEU A 80 -10.87 30.05 -5.49
CA LEU A 80 -9.46 29.81 -5.21
C LEU A 80 -9.10 28.32 -5.34
N GLN A 81 -9.96 27.40 -4.87
CA GLN A 81 -9.73 25.96 -5.05
C GLN A 81 -9.70 25.55 -6.52
N ALA A 82 -10.66 26.01 -7.31
CA ALA A 82 -10.72 25.73 -8.74
C ALA A 82 -9.48 26.27 -9.46
N PHE A 83 -9.06 27.50 -9.14
CA PHE A 83 -7.86 28.12 -9.68
C PHE A 83 -6.59 27.32 -9.39
N ILE A 84 -6.42 26.86 -8.14
CA ILE A 84 -5.27 26.05 -7.74
C ILE A 84 -5.30 24.69 -8.45
N ARG A 85 -6.45 24.01 -8.49
CA ARG A 85 -6.58 22.68 -9.13
C ARG A 85 -6.27 22.73 -10.63
N ALA A 86 -6.73 23.77 -11.34
CA ALA A 86 -6.47 23.95 -12.76
C ALA A 86 -4.97 24.12 -13.08
N ARG A 87 -4.19 24.74 -12.17
CA ARG A 87 -2.77 25.07 -12.40
C ARG A 87 -1.79 24.08 -11.75
N ALA A 88 -2.23 23.32 -10.76
CA ALA A 88 -1.37 22.39 -10.00
C ALA A 88 -0.72 21.29 -10.86
N ASN A 89 -1.28 20.98 -12.04
CA ASN A 89 -0.71 20.00 -12.96
C ASN A 89 0.40 20.57 -13.87
N HIS A 90 0.47 21.89 -14.04
CA HIS A 90 1.33 22.54 -15.03
C HIS A 90 2.27 23.58 -14.42
N MET A 91 2.10 23.94 -13.15
CA MET A 91 2.87 24.97 -12.47
C MET A 91 3.35 24.51 -11.08
N THR A 92 4.45 25.09 -10.62
CA THR A 92 4.95 24.87 -9.26
C THR A 92 4.09 25.64 -8.24
N PHE A 93 4.07 25.20 -6.98
CA PHE A 93 3.33 25.92 -5.92
C PHE A 93 3.84 27.34 -5.67
N ALA A 94 5.09 27.64 -6.00
CA ALA A 94 5.63 29.00 -5.92
C ALA A 94 5.01 29.88 -7.02
N ALA A 95 5.03 29.40 -8.27
CA ALA A 95 4.42 30.11 -9.40
C ALA A 95 2.90 30.29 -9.21
N ILE A 96 2.21 29.30 -8.63
CA ILE A 96 0.78 29.42 -8.32
C ILE A 96 0.53 30.50 -7.27
N ALA A 97 1.38 30.64 -6.25
CA ALA A 97 1.24 31.71 -5.26
C ALA A 97 1.39 33.09 -5.88
N GLU A 98 2.33 33.27 -6.81
CA GLU A 98 2.51 34.51 -7.57
C GLU A 98 1.31 34.82 -8.47
N GLU A 99 0.79 33.81 -9.16
CA GLU A 99 -0.43 33.96 -9.98
C GLU A 99 -1.66 34.31 -9.14
N ILE A 100 -1.76 33.78 -7.92
CA ILE A 100 -2.83 34.16 -6.99
C ILE A 100 -2.71 35.65 -6.61
N VAL A 101 -1.50 36.17 -6.45
CA VAL A 101 -1.29 37.60 -6.16
C VAL A 101 -1.78 38.48 -7.31
N LYS A 102 -1.63 38.04 -8.56
CA LYS A 102 -2.09 38.77 -9.75
C LYS A 102 -3.60 38.72 -9.96
N HIS A 103 -4.23 37.59 -9.64
CA HIS A 103 -5.65 37.33 -9.98
C HIS A 103 -6.62 37.51 -8.82
N PHE A 104 -6.15 37.52 -7.57
CA PHE A 104 -7.00 37.62 -6.39
C PHE A 104 -6.65 38.82 -5.51
N PRO A 105 -7.63 39.41 -4.81
CA PRO A 105 -7.39 40.46 -3.84
C PRO A 105 -6.53 39.97 -2.66
N LYS A 106 -5.88 40.91 -1.95
CA LYS A 106 -4.87 40.64 -0.91
C LYS A 106 -5.38 39.77 0.24
N ASP A 107 -6.65 39.92 0.56
CA ASP A 107 -7.38 39.12 1.53
C ASP A 107 -7.50 37.64 1.14
N ARG A 108 -7.18 37.25 -0.11
CA ARG A 108 -7.19 35.87 -0.63
C ARG A 108 -5.82 35.31 -0.95
N HIS A 109 -4.75 36.10 -0.79
CA HIS A 109 -3.38 35.63 -1.02
C HIS A 109 -3.01 34.50 -0.07
N VAL A 110 -2.29 33.50 -0.59
CA VAL A 110 -1.86 32.33 0.18
C VAL A 110 -0.38 32.06 -0.08
N SER A 111 0.32 31.66 0.97
CA SER A 111 1.74 31.31 0.85
C SER A 111 1.92 29.97 0.12
N ARG A 112 3.09 29.76 -0.47
CA ARG A 112 3.51 28.46 -1.01
C ARG A 112 3.32 27.32 -0.01
N SER A 113 3.71 27.52 1.26
CA SER A 113 3.61 26.50 2.30
C SER A 113 2.16 26.13 2.62
N THR A 114 1.26 27.12 2.57
CA THR A 114 -0.19 26.92 2.71
C THR A 114 -0.75 26.09 1.56
N LEU A 115 -0.36 26.40 0.31
CA LEU A 115 -0.75 25.64 -0.88
C LEU A 115 -0.28 24.18 -0.81
N GLN A 116 0.99 23.95 -0.47
CA GLN A 116 1.57 22.61 -0.40
C GLN A 116 0.89 21.74 0.68
N ARG A 117 0.62 22.31 1.86
CA ARG A 117 -0.11 21.63 2.94
C ARG A 117 -1.54 21.28 2.51
N TRP A 118 -2.24 22.23 1.90
CA TRP A 118 -3.60 22.03 1.43
C TRP A 118 -3.68 20.97 0.34
N TRP A 119 -2.75 20.98 -0.62
CA TRP A 119 -2.68 19.98 -1.70
C TRP A 119 -2.40 18.57 -1.17
N LYS A 120 -1.50 18.43 -0.20
CA LYS A 120 -1.22 17.12 0.44
C LYS A 120 -2.45 16.56 1.15
N ASN A 121 -3.21 17.40 1.85
CA ASN A 121 -4.38 16.98 2.63
C ASN A 121 -5.62 16.67 1.77
N ASN A 122 -5.70 17.24 0.56
CA ASN A 122 -6.86 17.05 -0.33
C ASN A 122 -6.65 15.97 -1.40
N ARG A 123 -5.42 15.48 -1.64
CA ARG A 123 -5.17 14.34 -2.53
C ARG A 123 -5.61 12.98 -1.97
N SER A 124 -5.79 12.87 -0.65
CA SER A 124 -6.20 11.63 0.01
C SER A 124 -7.71 11.50 0.20
N LYS A 125 -8.50 12.48 -0.27
CA LYS A 125 -9.95 12.39 -0.29
C LYS A 125 -10.38 11.80 -1.64
N PRO A 126 -11.10 10.67 -1.67
CA PRO A 126 -11.62 10.07 -2.90
C PRO A 126 -12.61 10.98 -3.63
#